data_AF-A0AAJ0CPJ1-F1
#
_entry.id   AF-A0AAJ0CPJ1-F1
#
_cell.length_a   1.000
_cell.length_b   1.000
_cell.length_c   1.000
_cell.angle_alpha   90.00
_cell.angle_beta   90.00
_cell.angle_gamma   90.00
#
_symmetry.space_group_name_H-M   'P 1'
#
loop_
_entity.id
_entity.type
_entity.pdbx_description
1 polymer ?
#
loop_
_entity_poly.entity_id
_entity_poly.type
_entity_poly.pdbx_seq_one_letter_code
_entity_poly.pdbx_strand_id
1 'polypeptide(L)'
;MAPLPPHKARKHHTFLLSLFSSLVISFALFTYFMLMPFSQFTTHASRNKSLIRGDLHALKTSSRTVDFAGHDAYRNLSHEHDALWHDQLLPPNGGYFALAEKEKNSDKLGIAMFHQLRCLAMIRTEMQYLRDVIAALKSSEEGVSDQHHRLLDSRHASSSGGAGNLLDHDPKDPTHCFDYLRQSLLCLTDGTIERPKQYDDGRPYIDGMGERQCRDWDILYRASMRSDDQPVMPDDL
;
A
#
# COMPACT_ATOMS: atom_id res chain seq x y z
N MET A 1 -73.09 36.46 50.52
CA MET A 1 -72.98 35.63 49.29
C MET A 1 -73.65 34.29 49.58
N ALA A 2 -74.73 33.96 48.89
CA ALA A 2 -75.47 32.71 49.10
C ALA A 2 -74.66 31.50 48.59
N PRO A 3 -74.66 30.35 49.29
CA PRO A 3 -73.93 29.17 48.85
C PRO A 3 -74.51 28.61 47.54
N LEU A 4 -73.62 28.27 46.61
CA LEU A 4 -73.99 27.68 45.32
C LEU A 4 -74.70 26.33 45.52
N PRO A 5 -75.74 26.00 44.73
CA PRO A 5 -76.48 24.74 44.87
C PRO A 5 -75.56 23.52 44.65
N PRO A 6 -75.73 22.43 45.41
CA PRO A 6 -74.76 21.34 45.55
C PRO A 6 -74.42 20.64 44.23
N HIS A 7 -75.35 20.62 43.28
CA HIS A 7 -75.14 20.06 41.95
C HIS A 7 -74.19 20.90 41.07
N LYS A 8 -74.23 22.25 41.19
CA LYS A 8 -73.29 23.13 40.48
C LYS A 8 -71.90 23.05 41.12
N ALA A 9 -71.81 23.02 42.45
CA ALA A 9 -70.54 22.87 43.16
C ALA A 9 -69.81 21.57 42.80
N ARG A 10 -70.53 20.45 42.68
CA ARG A 10 -69.96 19.16 42.25
C ARG A 10 -69.43 19.20 40.80
N LYS A 11 -70.15 19.84 39.87
CA LYS A 11 -69.70 20.02 38.48
C LYS A 11 -68.46 20.92 38.37
N HIS A 12 -68.41 22.00 39.16
CA HIS A 12 -67.23 22.86 39.23
C HIS A 12 -66.03 22.12 39.82
N HIS A 13 -66.24 21.30 40.85
CA HIS A 13 -65.17 20.51 41.45
C HIS A 13 -64.62 19.47 40.47
N THR A 14 -65.48 18.74 39.73
CA THR A 14 -65.03 17.81 38.70
C THR A 14 -64.32 18.49 37.53
N PHE A 15 -64.77 19.69 37.14
CA PHE A 15 -64.13 20.47 36.09
C PHE A 15 -62.74 20.95 36.52
N LEU A 16 -62.60 21.46 37.74
CA LEU A 16 -61.33 21.91 38.30
C LEU A 16 -60.33 20.75 38.48
N LEU A 17 -60.81 19.58 38.92
CA LEU A 17 -59.97 18.38 39.02
C LEU A 17 -59.46 17.90 37.66
N SER A 18 -60.32 17.95 36.62
CA SER A 18 -59.92 17.60 35.25
C SER A 18 -58.87 18.57 34.70
N LEU A 19 -59.07 19.88 34.90
CA LEU A 19 -58.13 20.91 34.49
C LEU A 19 -56.79 20.78 35.22
N PHE A 20 -56.81 20.47 36.52
CA PHE A 20 -55.59 20.27 37.29
C PHE A 20 -54.83 19.02 36.82
N SER A 21 -55.54 17.92 36.58
CA SER A 21 -54.96 16.67 36.07
C SER A 21 -54.29 16.87 34.70
N SER A 22 -54.96 17.58 33.78
CA SER A 22 -54.39 17.85 32.46
C SER A 22 -53.14 18.75 32.53
N LEU A 23 -53.12 19.71 33.46
CA LEU A 23 -51.98 20.59 33.68
C LEU A 23 -50.78 19.84 34.25
N VAL A 24 -51.01 18.93 35.21
CA VAL A 24 -49.97 18.07 35.79
C VAL A 24 -49.38 17.12 34.75
N ILE A 25 -50.23 16.47 33.93
CA ILE A 25 -49.77 15.58 32.86
C ILE A 25 -48.95 16.35 31.82
N SER A 26 -49.41 17.54 31.42
CA SER A 26 -48.70 18.37 30.45
C SER A 26 -47.35 18.83 30.99
N PHE A 27 -47.29 19.23 32.27
CA PHE A 27 -46.05 19.61 32.92
C PHE A 27 -45.09 18.40 33.05
N ALA A 28 -45.60 17.24 33.45
CA ALA A 28 -44.79 16.02 33.53
C ALA A 28 -44.20 15.62 32.17
N LEU A 29 -45.00 15.65 31.10
CA LEU A 29 -44.52 15.39 29.74
C LEU A 29 -43.49 16.42 29.30
N PHE A 30 -43.74 17.71 29.55
CA PHE A 30 -42.79 18.78 29.22
C PHE A 30 -41.46 18.59 29.96
N THR A 31 -41.49 18.30 31.26
CA THR A 31 -40.27 17.99 32.02
C THR A 31 -39.58 16.73 31.54
N TYR A 32 -40.33 15.69 31.16
CA TYR A 32 -39.77 14.46 30.60
C TYR A 32 -39.07 14.72 29.26
N PHE A 33 -39.66 15.52 28.36
CA PHE A 33 -39.04 15.87 27.09
C PHE A 33 -37.88 16.86 27.22
N MET A 34 -37.92 17.77 28.20
CA MET A 34 -36.82 18.73 28.46
C MET A 34 -35.65 18.11 29.25
N LEU A 35 -35.92 17.11 30.11
CA LEU A 35 -34.91 16.41 30.90
C LEU A 35 -34.42 15.12 30.23
N MET A 36 -35.11 14.63 29.19
CA MET A 36 -34.56 13.62 28.28
C MET A 36 -33.28 14.20 27.68
N PRO A 37 -32.10 13.65 28.04
CA PRO A 37 -30.86 14.19 27.52
C PRO A 37 -30.87 13.95 26.00
N PHE A 38 -30.61 15.01 25.24
CA PHE A 38 -30.32 14.93 23.79
C PHE A 38 -29.18 13.93 23.47
N SER A 39 -28.51 13.37 24.49
CA SER A 39 -27.51 12.31 24.37
C SER A 39 -28.03 11.01 23.76
N GLN A 40 -29.34 10.78 23.65
CA GLN A 40 -29.87 9.63 22.89
C GLN A 40 -30.08 9.91 21.40
N PHE A 41 -30.06 11.18 20.98
CA PHE A 41 -30.11 11.59 19.57
C PHE A 41 -28.75 12.04 19.02
N THR A 42 -27.67 11.91 19.79
CA THR A 42 -26.37 11.79 19.16
C THR A 42 -26.37 10.46 18.44
N THR A 43 -26.73 10.48 17.15
CA THR A 43 -26.21 9.48 16.22
C THR A 43 -24.74 9.35 16.58
N HIS A 44 -24.33 8.17 17.06
CA HIS A 44 -22.94 7.79 17.05
C HIS A 44 -22.55 7.73 15.56
N ALA A 45 -22.34 8.89 14.96
CA ALA A 45 -21.46 9.03 13.83
C ALA A 45 -20.12 8.57 14.39
N SER A 46 -19.89 7.25 14.30
CA SER A 46 -18.56 6.68 14.35
C SER A 46 -17.78 7.52 13.35
N ARG A 47 -17.02 8.46 13.88
CA ARG A 47 -16.14 9.31 13.10
C ARG A 47 -15.02 8.35 12.71
N ASN A 48 -15.28 7.52 11.69
CA ASN A 48 -14.31 6.66 11.04
C ASN A 48 -13.23 7.60 10.48
N LYS A 49 -12.30 8.01 11.34
CA LYS A 49 -11.10 8.72 10.92
C LYS A 49 -10.35 7.71 10.08
N SER A 50 -10.35 7.92 8.76
CA SER A 50 -9.58 7.11 7.83
C SER A 50 -8.12 7.09 8.28
N LEU A 51 -7.66 5.91 8.73
CA LEU A 51 -6.30 5.70 9.22
C LEU A 51 -5.27 5.96 8.11
N ILE A 52 -5.65 5.73 6.85
CA ILE A 52 -4.81 5.95 5.66
C ILE A 52 -4.20 7.35 5.63
N ARG A 53 -4.98 8.40 5.97
CA ARG A 53 -4.43 9.76 5.99
C ARG A 53 -3.36 9.93 7.07
N GLY A 54 -3.57 9.31 8.23
CA GLY A 54 -2.59 9.27 9.32
C GLY A 54 -1.34 8.52 8.91
N ASP A 55 -1.50 7.34 8.28
CA ASP A 55 -0.39 6.50 7.84
C ASP A 55 0.46 7.18 6.75
N LEU A 56 -0.17 7.80 5.75
CA LEU A 56 0.53 8.55 4.71
C LEU A 56 1.24 9.80 5.27
N HIS A 57 0.68 10.41 6.30
CA HIS A 57 1.35 11.52 6.98
C HIS A 57 2.54 11.04 7.80
N ALA A 58 2.38 9.94 8.56
CA ALA A 58 3.45 9.30 9.31
C ALA A 58 4.58 8.84 8.38
N LEU A 59 4.26 8.31 7.19
CA LEU A 59 5.26 7.95 6.19
C LEU A 59 6.08 9.16 5.74
N LYS A 60 5.42 10.29 5.43
CA LYS A 60 6.09 11.53 4.99
C LYS A 60 7.02 12.12 6.05
N THR A 61 6.71 11.90 7.33
CA THR A 61 7.54 12.38 8.44
C THR A 61 8.50 11.31 8.95
N SER A 62 8.30 10.04 8.60
CA SER A 62 9.21 8.96 8.93
C SER A 62 10.49 9.10 8.11
N SER A 63 11.60 9.19 8.81
CA SER A 63 12.93 9.13 8.22
C SER A 63 13.81 8.29 9.14
N ARG A 64 14.56 7.36 8.54
CA ARG A 64 15.55 6.56 9.23
C ARG A 64 16.71 6.31 8.28
N THR A 65 17.92 6.26 8.83
CA THR A 65 19.10 5.80 8.11
C THR A 65 18.99 4.29 7.92
N VAL A 66 19.25 3.83 6.69
CA VAL A 66 19.32 2.41 6.35
C VAL A 66 20.61 2.20 5.58
N ASP A 67 21.46 1.32 6.09
CA ASP A 67 22.67 0.91 5.38
C ASP A 67 22.31 -0.16 4.35
N PHE A 68 22.66 0.10 3.09
CA PHE A 68 22.42 -0.87 2.03
C PHE A 68 23.47 -1.97 2.13
N ALA A 69 22.99 -3.20 2.23
CA ALA A 69 23.83 -4.38 2.35
C ALA A 69 23.42 -5.43 1.32
N GLY A 70 24.31 -6.35 1.03
CA GLY A 70 24.01 -7.44 0.13
C GLY A 70 23.22 -8.56 0.77
N HIS A 71 22.16 -8.98 0.10
CA HIS A 71 21.34 -10.12 0.52
C HIS A 71 21.36 -11.19 -0.56
N ASP A 72 22.14 -12.25 -0.35
CA ASP A 72 22.31 -13.33 -1.34
C ASP A 72 20.98 -13.94 -1.78
N ALA A 73 20.02 -14.06 -0.85
CA ALA A 73 18.66 -14.53 -1.10
C ALA A 73 17.88 -13.71 -2.16
N TYR A 74 18.24 -12.43 -2.33
CA TYR A 74 17.68 -11.52 -3.33
C TYR A 74 18.63 -11.27 -4.52
N ARG A 75 19.83 -11.86 -4.51
CA ARG A 75 20.90 -11.71 -5.53
C ARG A 75 21.21 -13.01 -6.27
N ASN A 76 20.18 -13.78 -6.60
CA ASN A 76 20.35 -15.03 -7.36
C ASN A 76 19.09 -15.28 -8.21
N LEU A 77 19.09 -16.23 -9.13
CA LEU A 77 17.86 -16.71 -9.82
C LEU A 77 17.45 -18.12 -9.37
N SER A 78 18.00 -18.64 -8.26
CA SER A 78 17.65 -19.96 -7.74
C SER A 78 16.17 -20.02 -7.35
N HIS A 79 15.52 -21.16 -7.65
CA HIS A 79 14.15 -21.44 -7.23
C HIS A 79 14.00 -21.58 -5.71
N GLU A 80 15.11 -21.82 -5.00
CA GLU A 80 15.14 -21.94 -3.53
C GLU A 80 14.51 -20.72 -2.83
N HIS A 81 14.61 -19.54 -3.44
CA HIS A 81 14.18 -18.28 -2.86
C HIS A 81 12.86 -17.76 -3.44
N ASP A 82 12.15 -18.51 -4.27
CA ASP A 82 10.94 -18.03 -4.95
C ASP A 82 9.84 -17.59 -3.97
N ALA A 83 9.69 -18.32 -2.86
CA ALA A 83 8.75 -17.95 -1.80
C ALA A 83 9.05 -16.56 -1.20
N LEU A 84 10.32 -16.14 -1.13
CA LEU A 84 10.66 -14.80 -0.64
C LEU A 84 10.13 -13.71 -1.58
N TRP A 85 10.11 -13.97 -2.89
CA TRP A 85 9.67 -13.04 -3.92
C TRP A 85 8.15 -13.06 -4.15
N HIS A 86 7.53 -14.25 -4.06
CA HIS A 86 6.11 -14.41 -4.35
C HIS A 86 5.21 -14.22 -3.13
N ASP A 87 5.64 -14.74 -1.97
CA ASP A 87 4.80 -14.87 -0.79
C ASP A 87 5.15 -13.88 0.32
N GLN A 88 6.44 -13.52 0.46
CA GLN A 88 6.92 -12.72 1.58
C GLN A 88 7.25 -11.27 1.21
N LEU A 89 7.47 -10.97 -0.07
CA LEU A 89 7.83 -9.62 -0.52
C LEU A 89 6.67 -8.63 -0.39
N LEU A 90 5.44 -9.13 -0.52
CA LEU A 90 4.21 -8.35 -0.37
C LEU A 90 3.44 -8.78 0.87
N PRO A 91 2.64 -7.90 1.48
CA PRO A 91 1.72 -8.29 2.54
C PRO A 91 0.68 -9.29 2.01
N PRO A 92 0.05 -10.10 2.88
CA PRO A 92 -0.90 -11.15 2.47
C PRO A 92 -2.09 -10.64 1.65
N ASN A 93 -2.46 -9.38 1.80
CA ASN A 93 -3.54 -8.76 1.01
C ASN A 93 -3.08 -8.30 -0.38
N GLY A 94 -1.80 -8.48 -0.75
CA GLY A 94 -1.20 -8.13 -2.04
C GLY A 94 -0.72 -6.69 -2.16
N GLY A 95 -0.76 -5.89 -1.08
CA GLY A 95 -0.34 -4.49 -1.09
C GLY A 95 -1.44 -3.51 -1.47
N TYR A 96 -2.69 -3.82 -1.12
CA TYR A 96 -3.87 -3.01 -1.43
C TYR A 96 -4.53 -2.46 -0.16
N PHE A 97 -5.11 -1.26 -0.24
CA PHE A 97 -6.09 -0.80 0.75
C PHE A 97 -7.48 -1.34 0.39
N ALA A 98 -8.18 -1.91 1.38
CA ALA A 98 -9.58 -2.30 1.24
C ALA A 98 -10.50 -1.09 1.43
N LEU A 99 -11.50 -0.95 0.57
CA LEU A 99 -12.51 0.10 0.66
C LEU A 99 -13.72 -0.38 1.46
N ALA A 100 -14.17 0.42 2.42
CA ALA A 100 -15.32 0.10 3.28
C ALA A 100 -16.64 0.07 2.51
N GLU A 101 -16.75 0.88 1.46
CA GLU A 101 -17.87 0.89 0.54
C GLU A 101 -17.29 0.63 -0.84
N LYS A 102 -17.91 -0.30 -1.59
CA LYS A 102 -17.51 -0.55 -2.98
C LYS A 102 -17.77 0.75 -3.75
N GLU A 103 -16.71 1.49 -4.10
CA GLU A 103 -16.82 2.41 -5.22
C GLU A 103 -17.26 1.56 -6.41
N LYS A 104 -18.17 2.10 -7.23
CA LYS A 104 -19.00 1.40 -8.23
C LYS A 104 -18.34 0.23 -8.99
N ASN A 105 -17.01 0.20 -9.12
CA ASN A 105 -16.28 -0.79 -9.89
C ASN A 105 -15.08 -1.47 -9.18
N SER A 106 -14.72 -1.18 -7.92
CA SER A 106 -13.66 -1.93 -7.19
C SER A 106 -13.71 -1.73 -5.68
N ASP A 107 -13.27 -2.74 -4.93
CA ASP A 107 -13.13 -2.72 -3.47
C ASP A 107 -11.68 -2.48 -3.00
N LYS A 108 -10.75 -2.19 -3.92
CA LYS A 108 -9.32 -2.07 -3.63
C LYS A 108 -8.67 -0.84 -4.24
N LEU A 109 -7.71 -0.27 -3.52
CA LEU A 109 -6.76 0.72 -4.01
C LEU A 109 -5.35 0.15 -3.94
N GLY A 110 -4.56 0.32 -5.00
CA GLY A 110 -3.17 -0.12 -5.04
C GLY A 110 -2.26 0.83 -4.28
N ILE A 111 -1.17 0.31 -3.76
CA ILE A 111 -0.07 1.10 -3.18
C ILE A 111 1.12 0.95 -4.12
N ALA A 112 1.61 2.08 -4.65
CA ALA A 112 2.61 2.09 -5.71
C ALA A 112 3.90 1.35 -5.35
N MET A 113 4.39 1.48 -4.11
CA MET A 113 5.57 0.74 -3.65
C MET A 113 5.40 -0.78 -3.80
N PHE A 114 4.24 -1.33 -3.43
CA PHE A 114 4.00 -2.78 -3.55
C PHE A 114 3.80 -3.20 -5.02
N HIS A 115 3.23 -2.34 -5.85
CA HIS A 115 3.18 -2.57 -7.29
C HIS A 115 4.60 -2.63 -7.89
N GLN A 116 5.48 -1.69 -7.53
CA GLN A 116 6.88 -1.66 -7.97
C GLN A 116 7.63 -2.95 -7.56
N LEU A 117 7.46 -3.41 -6.32
CA LEU A 117 8.03 -4.68 -5.85
C LEU A 117 7.47 -5.89 -6.62
N ARG A 118 6.16 -5.92 -6.89
CA ARG A 118 5.55 -6.99 -7.70
C ARG A 118 6.12 -7.02 -9.11
N CYS A 119 6.28 -5.87 -9.76
CA CYS A 119 6.91 -5.76 -11.08
C CYS A 119 8.35 -6.29 -11.07
N LEU A 120 9.13 -5.93 -10.05
CA LEU A 120 10.49 -6.44 -9.90
C LEU A 120 10.52 -7.98 -9.75
N ALA A 121 9.60 -8.54 -8.95
CA ALA A 121 9.45 -9.99 -8.79
C ALA A 121 9.04 -10.69 -10.10
N MET A 122 8.17 -10.06 -10.91
CA MET A 122 7.80 -10.60 -12.22
C MET A 122 9.01 -10.62 -13.17
N ILE A 123 9.79 -9.53 -13.24
CA ILE A 123 11.00 -9.48 -14.07
C ILE A 123 11.98 -10.59 -13.68
N ARG A 124 12.20 -10.80 -12.38
CA ARG A 124 13.02 -11.91 -11.88
C ARG A 124 12.48 -13.26 -12.34
N THR A 125 11.17 -13.48 -12.23
CA THR A 125 10.50 -14.74 -12.61
C THR A 125 10.69 -15.02 -14.11
N GLU A 126 10.55 -14.02 -14.97
CA GLU A 126 10.80 -14.16 -16.41
C GLU A 126 12.27 -14.47 -16.73
N MET A 127 13.22 -13.81 -16.03
CA MET A 127 14.64 -14.12 -16.18
C MET A 127 15.00 -15.54 -15.75
N GLN A 128 14.38 -16.02 -14.67
CA GLN A 128 14.52 -17.39 -14.20
C GLN A 128 13.97 -18.38 -15.26
N TYR A 129 12.76 -18.15 -15.77
CA TYR A 129 12.17 -18.95 -16.84
C TYR A 129 13.08 -19.05 -18.08
N LEU A 130 13.61 -17.92 -18.55
CA LEU A 130 14.52 -17.90 -19.71
C LEU A 130 15.80 -18.70 -19.45
N ARG A 131 16.37 -18.61 -18.25
CA ARG A 131 17.56 -19.40 -17.87
C ARG A 131 17.27 -20.90 -17.95
N ASP A 132 16.11 -21.32 -17.46
CA ASP A 132 15.74 -22.73 -17.42
C ASP A 132 15.47 -23.27 -18.84
N VAL A 133 14.83 -22.47 -19.71
CA VAL A 133 14.67 -22.80 -21.13
C VAL A 133 16.03 -22.96 -21.82
N ILE A 134 16.95 -22.01 -21.62
CA ILE A 134 18.30 -22.09 -22.21
C ILE A 134 19.05 -23.33 -21.70
N ALA A 135 18.96 -23.64 -20.41
CA ALA A 135 19.59 -24.82 -19.83
C ALA A 135 19.02 -26.12 -20.43
N ALA A 136 17.70 -26.20 -20.60
CA ALA A 136 17.04 -27.35 -21.22
C ALA A 136 17.47 -27.51 -22.70
N LEU A 137 17.52 -26.42 -23.47
CA LEU A 137 17.97 -26.47 -24.86
C LEU A 137 19.42 -26.93 -24.99
N LYS A 138 20.33 -26.43 -24.14
CA LYS A 138 21.73 -26.89 -24.12
C LYS A 138 21.85 -28.39 -23.83
N SER A 139 21.08 -28.90 -22.88
CA SER A 139 21.06 -30.34 -22.56
C SER A 139 20.57 -31.21 -23.73
N SER A 140 19.80 -30.63 -24.65
CA SER A 140 19.32 -31.32 -25.87
C SER A 140 20.32 -31.28 -27.04
N GLU A 141 21.28 -30.35 -27.02
CA GLU A 141 22.29 -30.15 -28.08
C GLU A 141 23.63 -30.86 -27.80
N GLU A 142 23.84 -31.40 -26.60
CA GLU A 142 25.06 -32.16 -26.19
C GLU A 142 25.30 -33.49 -26.96
N GLY A 143 24.67 -33.67 -28.12
CA GLY A 143 24.94 -34.72 -29.10
C GLY A 143 25.78 -34.32 -30.33
N VAL A 144 26.13 -33.04 -30.55
CA VAL A 144 26.86 -32.62 -31.77
C VAL A 144 27.96 -31.57 -31.50
N SER A 145 29.21 -32.06 -31.50
CA SER A 145 30.51 -31.39 -31.75
C SER A 145 30.66 -29.88 -31.55
N ASP A 146 31.31 -29.54 -30.44
CA ASP A 146 32.57 -28.79 -30.31
C ASP A 146 32.91 -27.71 -31.38
N GLN A 147 33.16 -26.48 -30.88
CA GLN A 147 33.92 -25.38 -31.49
C GLN A 147 33.21 -24.06 -31.87
N HIS A 148 31.93 -23.82 -31.52
CA HIS A 148 31.30 -22.48 -31.69
C HIS A 148 30.87 -21.75 -30.40
N HIS A 149 31.04 -22.33 -29.21
CA HIS A 149 30.44 -21.77 -27.97
C HIS A 149 31.36 -20.92 -27.07
N ARG A 150 32.61 -20.62 -27.46
CA ARG A 150 33.52 -19.81 -26.62
C ARG A 150 33.05 -18.37 -26.33
N LEU A 151 32.04 -17.86 -27.05
CA LEU A 151 31.53 -16.50 -26.82
C LEU A 151 30.45 -16.41 -25.72
N LEU A 152 29.84 -17.54 -25.32
CA LEU A 152 28.80 -17.57 -24.28
C LEU A 152 29.30 -18.13 -22.94
N ASP A 153 30.41 -18.88 -22.95
CA ASP A 153 30.95 -19.52 -21.75
C ASP A 153 31.66 -18.55 -20.78
N SER A 154 32.21 -17.44 -21.29
CA SER A 154 32.85 -16.41 -20.44
C SER A 154 31.87 -15.61 -19.57
N ARG A 155 30.55 -15.81 -19.67
CA ARG A 155 29.56 -15.12 -18.83
C ARG A 155 28.93 -15.98 -17.73
N HIS A 156 29.22 -17.28 -17.68
CA HIS A 156 28.53 -18.21 -16.79
C HIS A 156 29.42 -19.07 -15.89
N ALA A 157 30.75 -18.93 -15.96
CA ALA A 157 31.67 -19.73 -15.15
C ALA A 157 31.77 -19.32 -13.67
N SER A 158 31.07 -18.28 -13.20
CA SER A 158 31.25 -17.75 -11.84
C SER A 158 30.15 -18.11 -10.83
N SER A 159 29.13 -18.93 -11.18
CA SER A 159 28.03 -19.24 -10.23
C SER A 159 28.10 -20.61 -9.55
N SER A 160 29.17 -21.39 -9.73
CA SER A 160 29.35 -22.65 -9.01
C SER A 160 30.52 -22.59 -8.03
N GLY A 161 30.21 -22.21 -6.79
CA GLY A 161 30.85 -22.74 -5.58
C GLY A 161 32.36 -22.52 -5.42
N GLY A 162 32.74 -21.54 -4.60
CA GLY A 162 34.09 -21.46 -4.06
C GLY A 162 34.27 -20.25 -3.16
N ALA A 163 34.57 -20.50 -1.89
CA ALA A 163 34.95 -19.46 -0.94
C ALA A 163 36.15 -18.65 -1.45
N GLY A 164 35.99 -17.34 -1.65
CA GLY A 164 37.10 -16.45 -2.00
C GLY A 164 36.67 -15.01 -2.32
N ASN A 165 36.98 -14.09 -1.41
CA ASN A 165 36.91 -12.63 -1.52
C ASN A 165 35.54 -11.94 -1.72
N LEU A 166 35.16 -11.16 -0.70
CA LEU A 166 34.00 -10.26 -0.60
C LEU A 166 33.96 -9.11 -1.63
N LEU A 167 34.81 -9.14 -2.67
CA LEU A 167 34.92 -8.12 -3.72
C LEU A 167 34.85 -8.70 -5.14
N ASP A 168 34.53 -10.00 -5.30
CA ASP A 168 34.54 -10.69 -6.60
C ASP A 168 33.14 -11.14 -7.04
N HIS A 169 32.16 -10.23 -6.99
CA HIS A 169 30.95 -10.38 -7.79
C HIS A 169 31.21 -9.71 -9.14
N ASP A 170 31.17 -10.47 -10.24
CA ASP A 170 31.25 -9.93 -11.60
C ASP A 170 30.30 -8.72 -11.70
N PRO A 171 30.82 -7.49 -11.95
CA PRO A 171 30.01 -6.28 -12.07
C PRO A 171 28.87 -6.40 -13.09
N LYS A 172 28.89 -7.44 -13.94
CA LYS A 172 27.92 -7.70 -15.00
C LYS A 172 26.85 -8.72 -14.65
N ASP A 173 26.88 -9.38 -13.49
CA ASP A 173 25.78 -10.26 -13.10
C ASP A 173 24.53 -9.41 -12.76
N PRO A 174 23.45 -9.45 -13.56
CA PRO A 174 22.25 -8.64 -13.30
C PRO A 174 21.54 -9.01 -11.99
N THR A 175 21.91 -10.13 -11.34
CA THR A 175 21.25 -10.57 -10.11
C THR A 175 21.41 -9.59 -8.95
N HIS A 176 22.55 -8.89 -8.85
CA HIS A 176 22.77 -7.92 -7.77
C HIS A 176 21.83 -6.70 -7.88
N CYS A 177 21.39 -6.36 -9.10
CA CYS A 177 20.45 -5.27 -9.36
C CYS A 177 19.10 -5.53 -8.70
N PHE A 178 18.66 -6.78 -8.61
CA PHE A 178 17.37 -7.12 -7.99
C PHE A 178 17.34 -6.74 -6.51
N ASP A 179 18.39 -7.06 -5.76
CA ASP A 179 18.46 -6.69 -4.35
C ASP A 179 18.65 -5.18 -4.17
N TYR A 180 19.45 -4.52 -5.00
CA TYR A 180 19.62 -3.06 -4.96
C TYR A 180 18.30 -2.32 -5.25
N LEU A 181 17.57 -2.73 -6.29
CA LEU A 181 16.27 -2.14 -6.64
C LEU A 181 15.25 -2.41 -5.55
N ARG A 182 15.17 -3.64 -5.03
CA ARG A 182 14.27 -3.98 -3.90
C ARG A 182 14.53 -3.07 -2.69
N GLN A 183 15.79 -2.89 -2.31
CA GLN A 183 16.18 -2.01 -1.22
C GLN A 183 15.83 -0.55 -1.50
N SER A 184 16.07 -0.07 -2.73
CA SER A 184 15.73 1.29 -3.15
C SER A 184 14.22 1.56 -3.08
N LEU A 185 13.40 0.62 -3.55
CA LEU A 185 11.95 0.71 -3.51
C LEU A 185 11.41 0.75 -2.07
N LEU A 186 11.98 -0.07 -1.18
CA LEU A 186 11.65 -0.06 0.26
C LEU A 186 12.18 1.20 0.97
N CYS A 187 13.32 1.74 0.56
CA CYS A 187 13.91 2.93 1.16
C CYS A 187 13.12 4.20 0.80
N LEU A 188 12.71 4.32 -0.46
CA LEU A 188 11.97 5.49 -0.94
C LEU A 188 10.47 5.42 -0.64
N THR A 189 9.94 4.21 -0.42
CA THR A 189 8.54 3.91 -0.08
C THR A 189 7.54 4.82 -0.81
N ASP A 190 7.28 4.55 -2.09
CA ASP A 190 6.28 5.29 -2.87
C ASP A 190 4.86 5.04 -2.32
N GLY A 191 4.40 5.95 -1.46
CA GLY A 191 3.06 5.94 -0.85
C GLY A 191 1.94 6.42 -1.77
N THR A 192 2.18 6.58 -3.07
CA THR A 192 1.14 6.97 -4.03
C THR A 192 0.03 5.93 -4.07
N ILE A 193 -1.22 6.41 -4.02
CA ILE A 193 -2.42 5.58 -4.07
C ILE A 193 -2.86 5.41 -5.53
N GLU A 194 -2.86 4.17 -6.00
CA GLU A 194 -3.24 3.81 -7.36
C GLU A 194 -4.71 3.44 -7.41
N ARG A 195 -5.47 4.18 -8.21
CA ARG A 195 -6.91 3.97 -8.36
C ARG A 195 -7.19 2.99 -9.50
N PRO A 196 -8.20 2.12 -9.34
CA PRO A 196 -8.57 1.18 -10.37
C PRO A 196 -9.18 1.90 -11.58
N LYS A 197 -8.77 1.46 -12.76
CA LYS A 197 -9.39 1.76 -14.05
C LYS A 197 -10.37 0.65 -14.42
N GLN A 198 -11.12 0.84 -15.50
CA GLN A 198 -12.04 -0.16 -16.04
C GLN A 198 -11.61 -0.55 -17.45
N TYR A 199 -11.67 -1.84 -17.75
CA TYR A 199 -11.65 -2.30 -19.14
C TYR A 199 -13.02 -2.07 -19.78
N ASP A 200 -13.11 -2.31 -21.10
CA ASP A 200 -14.35 -2.17 -21.88
C ASP A 200 -15.50 -3.06 -21.36
N ASP A 201 -15.18 -4.21 -20.75
CA ASP A 201 -16.14 -5.13 -20.14
C ASP A 201 -16.56 -4.75 -18.70
N GLY A 202 -16.08 -3.62 -18.19
CA GLY A 202 -16.40 -3.07 -16.87
C GLY A 202 -15.62 -3.67 -15.71
N ARG A 203 -14.74 -4.65 -15.93
CA ARG A 203 -13.92 -5.21 -14.85
C ARG A 203 -12.84 -4.20 -14.40
N PRO A 204 -12.56 -4.07 -13.09
CA PRO A 204 -11.52 -3.19 -12.61
C PRO A 204 -10.11 -3.75 -12.82
N TYR A 205 -9.14 -2.86 -12.99
CA TYR A 205 -7.72 -3.19 -12.92
C TYR A 205 -6.87 -2.03 -12.43
N ILE A 206 -5.69 -2.35 -11.91
CA ILE A 206 -4.68 -1.37 -11.52
C ILE A 206 -3.43 -1.69 -12.36
N ASP A 207 -3.02 -0.75 -13.21
CA ASP A 207 -1.89 -0.89 -14.14
C ASP A 207 -0.66 -0.08 -13.71
N GLY A 208 -0.74 0.64 -12.58
CA GLY A 208 0.35 1.49 -12.09
C GLY A 208 0.49 2.81 -12.86
N MET A 209 -0.34 3.06 -13.87
CA MET A 209 -0.25 4.25 -14.72
C MET A 209 -1.21 5.33 -14.23
N GLY A 210 -0.71 6.57 -14.12
CA GLY A 210 -1.49 7.71 -13.67
C GLY A 210 -0.61 8.92 -13.35
N GLU A 211 -1.22 9.98 -12.82
CA GLU A 211 -0.51 11.18 -12.41
C GLU A 211 0.42 10.90 -11.22
N ARG A 212 1.63 11.47 -11.26
CA ARG A 212 2.66 11.33 -10.22
C ARG A 212 3.26 12.69 -9.90
N GLN A 213 3.68 12.87 -8.64
CA GLN A 213 4.41 14.04 -8.19
C GLN A 213 5.89 13.65 -8.04
N CYS A 214 6.67 13.89 -9.09
CA CYS A 214 8.06 13.47 -9.18
C CYS A 214 9.02 14.62 -8.84
N ARG A 215 10.21 14.26 -8.37
CA ARG A 215 11.36 15.18 -8.39
C ARG A 215 11.87 15.32 -9.82
N ASP A 216 12.43 16.47 -10.15
CA ASP A 216 13.04 16.70 -11.46
C ASP A 216 14.40 15.96 -11.55
N TRP A 217 14.39 14.82 -12.24
CA TRP A 217 15.58 13.97 -12.40
C TRP A 217 16.64 14.61 -13.30
N ASP A 218 16.23 15.53 -14.18
CA ASP A 218 17.13 16.19 -15.14
C ASP A 218 18.19 17.05 -14.43
N ILE A 219 17.87 17.54 -13.23
CA ILE A 219 18.83 18.25 -12.37
C ILE A 219 20.04 17.36 -12.06
N LEU A 220 19.81 16.10 -11.65
CA LEU A 220 20.89 15.16 -11.33
C LEU A 220 21.59 14.65 -12.59
N TYR A 221 20.83 14.44 -13.68
CA TYR A 221 21.41 14.05 -14.96
C TYR A 221 22.42 15.09 -15.45
N ARG A 222 22.03 16.37 -15.49
CA ARG A 222 22.92 17.45 -15.88
C ARG A 222 24.09 17.62 -14.93
N ALA A 223 23.87 17.47 -13.61
CA ALA A 223 24.96 17.52 -12.64
C ALA A 223 25.99 16.41 -12.88
N SER A 224 25.54 15.19 -13.19
CA SER A 224 26.40 14.05 -13.52
C SER A 224 27.17 14.30 -14.82
N MET A 225 26.49 14.67 -15.91
CA MET A 225 27.15 14.97 -17.18
C MET A 225 28.19 16.09 -17.05
N ARG A 226 27.88 17.16 -16.31
CA ARG A 226 28.82 18.25 -16.06
C ARG A 226 30.05 17.78 -15.27
N SER A 227 29.91 16.76 -14.42
CA SER A 227 31.02 16.28 -13.58
C SER A 227 32.17 15.65 -14.36
N ASP A 228 31.94 15.23 -15.62
CA ASP A 228 33.00 14.77 -16.53
C ASP A 228 34.03 15.88 -16.82
N ASP A 229 33.57 17.12 -16.94
CA ASP A 229 34.42 18.30 -17.19
C ASP A 229 34.72 19.11 -15.92
N GLN A 230 33.84 19.03 -14.90
CA GLN A 230 33.95 19.75 -13.62
C GLN A 230 33.78 18.77 -12.45
N PRO A 231 34.83 18.03 -12.07
CA PRO A 231 34.77 17.00 -11.04
C PRO A 231 34.27 17.53 -9.69
N VAL A 232 33.50 16.72 -8.98
CA VAL A 232 33.00 17.00 -7.62
C VAL A 232 34.14 16.80 -6.61
N MET A 233 34.31 17.72 -5.67
CA MET A 233 35.33 17.59 -4.64
C MET A 233 34.86 16.65 -3.52
N PRO A 234 35.75 15.89 -2.86
CA PRO A 234 35.36 14.98 -1.78
C PRO A 234 34.62 15.67 -0.62
N ASP A 235 34.94 16.93 -0.36
CA ASP A 235 34.33 17.73 0.72
C ASP A 235 32.90 18.22 0.38
N ASP A 236 32.44 18.04 -0.86
CA ASP A 236 31.09 18.42 -1.33
C ASP A 236 30.04 17.30 -1.12
N LEU A 237 30.44 16.14 -0.59
CA LEU A 237 29.62 14.92 -0.41
C LEU A 237 29.32 14.63 1.06
#